data_AF-A0A7Y4QG36-F1
#
_entry.id   AF-A0A7Y4QG36-F1
#
_cell.length_a   1.000
_cell.length_b   1.000
_cell.length_c   1.000
_cell.angle_alpha   90.00
_cell.angle_beta   90.00
_cell.angle_gamma   90.00
#
_symmetry.space_group_name_H-M   'P 1'
#
loop_
_entity.id
_entity.type
_entity.pdbx_description
1 polymer ?
#
loop_
_entity_poly.entity_id
_entity_poly.type
_entity_poly.pdbx_seq_one_letter_code
_entity_poly.pdbx_strand_id
1 'polypeptide(L)'
;MRSFVLVLCIGGAITLAQLLFVSATQPARFTMDSYTRLFQWDSVHYADLMTTGYRNTLPPLIGDTDPSRSNFLRNTNVAFFPGYVIAGNIVRAVTGFTPRISLLLAAALAAWGFWSPLLLFLQRWKFSPISQSIVIL
;
A
#
# COMPACT_ATOMS: atom_id res chain seq x y z
N MET A 1 -1.74 13.18 24.81
CA MET A 1 -3.01 12.68 24.23
C MET A 1 -3.54 13.55 23.09
N ARG A 2 -3.75 14.87 23.26
CA ARG A 2 -4.28 15.77 22.20
C ARG A 2 -3.56 15.66 20.84
N SER A 3 -2.23 15.70 20.83
CA SER A 3 -1.44 15.63 19.59
C SER A 3 -1.55 14.28 18.88
N PHE A 4 -1.71 13.18 19.62
CA PHE A 4 -1.84 11.85 19.06
C PHE A 4 -3.18 11.67 18.35
N VAL A 5 -4.28 12.12 18.99
CA VAL A 5 -5.62 12.10 18.38
C VAL A 5 -5.66 12.95 17.10
N LEU A 6 -5.06 14.14 17.12
CA LEU A 6 -4.95 15.00 15.94
C LEU A 6 -4.27 14.27 14.76
N VAL A 7 -3.16 13.58 15.04
CA VAL A 7 -2.40 12.86 14.01
C VAL A 7 -3.20 11.67 13.45
N LEU A 8 -3.92 10.94 14.30
CA LEU A 8 -4.85 9.90 13.84
C LEU A 8 -5.98 10.48 12.98
N CYS A 9 -6.54 11.64 13.35
CA CYS A 9 -7.55 12.31 12.54
C CYS A 9 -7.01 12.73 11.16
N ILE A 10 -5.76 13.19 11.07
CA ILE A 10 -5.12 13.53 9.79
C ILE A 10 -4.93 12.27 8.94
N GLY A 11 -4.43 11.17 9.52
CA GLY A 11 -4.31 9.87 8.82
C GLY A 11 -5.66 9.38 8.29
N GLY A 12 -6.72 9.54 9.11
CA GLY A 12 -8.10 9.24 8.73
C GLY A 12 -8.61 10.12 7.61
N ALA A 13 -8.33 11.42 7.66
CA ALA A 13 -8.71 12.37 6.61
C ALA A 13 -8.02 12.05 5.27
N ILE A 14 -6.74 11.69 5.29
CA ILE A 14 -6.00 11.27 4.08
C ILE A 14 -6.63 10.00 3.49
N THR A 15 -6.91 9.01 4.34
CA THR A 15 -7.53 7.75 3.89
C THR A 15 -8.91 8.01 3.29
N LEU A 16 -9.72 8.87 3.94
CA LEU A 16 -11.02 9.27 3.43
C LEU A 16 -10.90 10.01 2.09
N ALA A 17 -9.93 10.93 1.95
CA ALA A 17 -9.69 11.65 0.71
C ALA A 17 -9.32 10.70 -0.44
N GLN A 18 -8.49 9.68 -0.18
CA GLN A 18 -8.16 8.64 -1.18
C GLN A 18 -9.41 7.85 -1.60
N LEU A 19 -10.26 7.44 -0.64
CA LEU A 19 -11.51 6.74 -0.95
C LEU A 19 -12.49 7.63 -1.73
N LEU A 20 -12.59 8.92 -1.38
CA LEU A 20 -13.42 9.90 -2.09
C LEU A 20 -12.92 10.17 -3.51
N PHE A 21 -11.60 10.29 -3.70
CA PHE A 21 -11.00 10.46 -5.02
C PHE A 21 -11.31 9.27 -5.93
N VAL A 22 -11.14 8.04 -5.42
CA VAL A 22 -11.52 6.82 -6.14
C VAL A 22 -13.03 6.79 -6.42
N SER A 23 -13.86 7.23 -5.48
CA SER A 23 -15.33 7.29 -5.65
C SER A 23 -15.74 8.29 -6.72
N ALA A 24 -15.17 9.49 -6.71
CA ALA A 24 -15.52 10.60 -7.59
C ALA A 24 -15.10 10.36 -9.04
N THR A 25 -14.07 9.53 -9.25
CA THR A 25 -13.63 9.12 -10.58
C THR A 25 -14.44 7.94 -11.15
N GLN A 26 -15.48 7.46 -10.44
CA GLN A 26 -16.34 6.38 -10.90
C GLN A 26 -17.69 6.90 -11.42
N PRO A 27 -18.21 6.32 -12.52
CA PRO A 27 -19.57 6.61 -13.00
C PRO A 27 -20.67 5.95 -12.15
N ALA A 28 -20.35 5.13 -11.14
CA ALA A 28 -21.31 4.40 -10.31
C ALA A 28 -20.98 4.52 -8.81
N ARG A 29 -21.94 4.16 -7.94
CA ARG A 29 -21.80 4.22 -6.47
C ARG A 29 -20.57 3.46 -5.98
N PHE A 30 -19.92 3.97 -4.94
CA PHE A 30 -18.77 3.32 -4.31
C PHE A 30 -19.14 1.92 -3.79
N THR A 31 -18.51 0.89 -4.36
CA THR A 31 -18.65 -0.50 -3.93
C THR A 31 -17.30 -1.05 -3.49
N MET A 32 -17.29 -2.28 -2.95
CA MET A 32 -16.03 -3.00 -2.69
C MET A 32 -15.18 -3.13 -3.97
N ASP A 33 -15.81 -3.20 -5.14
CA ASP A 33 -15.10 -3.20 -6.42
C ASP A 33 -14.35 -1.89 -6.63
N SER A 34 -14.92 -0.74 -6.25
CA SER A 34 -14.24 0.55 -6.30
C SER A 34 -12.97 0.54 -5.45
N TYR A 35 -13.02 -0.01 -4.23
CA TYR A 35 -11.83 -0.14 -3.37
C TYR A 35 -10.76 -1.04 -4.01
N THR A 36 -11.15 -2.17 -4.62
CA THR A 36 -10.19 -3.06 -5.27
C THR A 36 -9.49 -2.46 -6.49
N ARG A 37 -9.98 -1.35 -7.06
CA ARG A 37 -9.27 -0.63 -8.13
C ARG A 37 -8.02 0.12 -7.65
N LEU A 38 -7.85 0.29 -6.34
CA LEU A 38 -6.58 0.75 -5.77
C LEU A 38 -5.47 -0.30 -5.94
N PHE A 39 -5.81 -1.54 -6.28
CA PHE A 39 -4.86 -2.61 -6.52
C PHE A 39 -4.24 -2.45 -7.92
N GLN A 40 -2.99 -1.99 -7.95
CA GLN A 40 -2.26 -1.69 -9.18
C GLN A 40 -1.46 -2.89 -9.70
N TRP A 41 -0.84 -2.74 -10.87
CA TRP A 41 -0.09 -3.80 -11.55
C TRP A 41 1.01 -4.43 -10.69
N ASP A 42 1.73 -3.64 -9.91
CA ASP A 42 2.76 -4.10 -8.97
C ASP A 42 2.18 -4.97 -7.84
N SER A 43 0.96 -4.64 -7.38
CA SER A 43 0.24 -5.38 -6.35
C SER A 43 -0.11 -6.80 -6.80
N VAL A 44 -0.27 -7.02 -8.11
CA VAL A 44 -0.45 -8.38 -8.69
C VAL A 44 0.75 -9.26 -8.35
N HIS A 45 1.98 -8.74 -8.46
CA HIS A 45 3.19 -9.50 -8.11
C HIS A 45 3.23 -9.82 -6.62
N TYR A 46 2.96 -8.83 -5.77
CA TYR A 46 2.94 -9.06 -4.32
C TYR A 46 1.88 -10.09 -3.91
N ALA A 47 0.72 -10.10 -4.57
CA ALA A 47 -0.31 -11.10 -4.33
C ALA A 47 0.11 -12.50 -4.78
N ASP A 48 0.79 -12.62 -5.94
CA ASP A 48 1.38 -13.90 -6.36
C ASP A 48 2.37 -14.37 -5.30
N LEU A 49 3.34 -13.54 -4.91
CA LEU A 49 4.36 -13.86 -3.89
C LEU A 49 3.77 -14.27 -2.54
N MET A 50 2.64 -13.69 -2.12
CA MET A 50 1.92 -14.11 -0.91
C MET A 50 1.37 -15.55 -1.01
N THR A 51 1.03 -16.00 -2.21
CA THR A 51 0.49 -17.34 -2.45
C THR A 51 1.57 -18.35 -2.83
N THR A 52 2.60 -17.91 -3.55
CA THR A 52 3.59 -18.77 -4.19
C THR A 52 4.94 -18.80 -3.49
N GLY A 53 5.21 -17.79 -2.63
CA GLY A 53 6.50 -17.58 -1.98
C GLY A 53 7.60 -17.09 -2.94
N TYR A 54 8.76 -16.77 -2.38
CA TYR A 54 9.96 -16.45 -3.16
C TYR A 54 10.58 -17.73 -3.70
N ARG A 55 10.45 -17.98 -5.00
CA ARG A 55 10.83 -19.26 -5.63
C ARG A 55 12.27 -19.30 -6.18
N ASN A 56 12.89 -18.15 -6.43
CA ASN A 56 14.22 -18.04 -7.00
C ASN A 56 15.03 -16.94 -6.28
N THR A 57 16.36 -17.05 -6.20
CA THR A 57 17.25 -16.01 -5.68
C THR A 57 17.93 -15.21 -6.79
N LEU A 58 17.78 -15.64 -8.05
CA LEU A 58 18.42 -15.00 -9.19
C LEU A 58 17.68 -13.72 -9.58
N PRO A 59 18.40 -12.61 -9.85
CA PRO A 59 17.80 -11.41 -10.41
C PRO A 59 17.29 -11.66 -11.84
N PRO A 60 16.33 -10.86 -12.32
CA PRO A 60 15.84 -10.99 -13.69
C PRO A 60 17.00 -10.82 -14.68
N LEU A 61 17.13 -11.77 -15.61
CA LEU A 61 18.14 -11.70 -16.67
C LEU A 61 17.77 -10.54 -17.62
N ILE A 62 18.70 -9.61 -17.81
CA ILE A 62 18.58 -8.51 -18.77
C ILE A 62 18.49 -9.13 -20.18
N GLY A 63 17.32 -9.03 -20.82
CA GLY A 63 17.09 -9.54 -22.19
C GLY A 63 15.87 -10.45 -22.36
N ASP A 64 15.20 -10.85 -21.29
CA ASP A 64 13.94 -11.61 -21.35
C ASP A 64 12.74 -10.66 -21.61
N THR A 65 12.85 -9.82 -22.65
CA THR A 65 11.79 -8.92 -23.15
C THR A 65 10.90 -9.64 -24.17
N ASP A 66 10.46 -10.85 -23.83
CA ASP A 66 9.40 -11.51 -24.59
C ASP A 66 8.06 -11.28 -23.85
N PRO A 67 7.22 -10.33 -24.32
CA PRO A 67 5.93 -10.06 -23.70
C PRO A 67 4.94 -11.24 -23.80
N SER A 68 5.26 -12.30 -24.56
CA SER A 68 4.47 -13.54 -24.63
C SER A 68 4.74 -14.51 -23.49
N ARG A 69 5.80 -14.30 -22.68
CA ARG A 69 6.15 -15.16 -21.56
C ARG A 69 5.55 -14.66 -20.25
N SER A 70 4.61 -15.43 -19.72
CA SER A 70 4.21 -15.48 -18.31
C SER A 70 5.36 -15.65 -17.29
N ASN A 71 6.62 -15.74 -17.75
CA ASN A 71 7.82 -15.96 -16.94
C ASN A 71 8.46 -14.66 -16.43
N PHE A 72 8.08 -13.47 -16.91
CA PHE A 72 8.56 -12.21 -16.32
C PHE A 72 8.19 -12.11 -14.83
N LEU A 73 6.97 -12.56 -14.48
CA LEU A 73 6.46 -12.60 -13.10
C LEU A 73 7.23 -13.59 -12.21
N ARG A 74 7.71 -14.70 -12.80
CA ARG A 74 8.46 -15.75 -12.07
C ARG A 74 9.93 -15.39 -11.85
N ASN A 75 10.53 -14.63 -12.77
CA ASN A 75 11.96 -14.34 -12.78
C ASN A 75 12.34 -13.02 -12.09
N THR A 76 11.36 -12.22 -11.65
CA THR A 76 11.57 -10.93 -10.99
C THR A 76 11.24 -10.96 -9.49
N ASN A 77 11.06 -12.13 -8.89
CA ASN A 77 10.60 -12.24 -7.51
C ASN A 77 11.51 -11.51 -6.50
N VAL A 78 12.83 -11.46 -6.72
CA VAL A 78 13.79 -10.73 -5.87
C VAL A 78 13.81 -9.21 -6.07
N ALA A 79 13.16 -8.70 -7.13
CA ALA A 79 13.04 -7.26 -7.35
C ALA A 79 11.99 -6.60 -6.43
N PHE A 80 11.14 -7.40 -5.79
CA PHE A 80 10.08 -6.94 -4.89
C PHE A 80 10.45 -7.18 -3.43
N PHE A 81 10.38 -6.12 -2.63
CA PHE A 81 10.80 -6.15 -1.22
C PHE A 81 9.87 -7.05 -0.38
N PRO A 82 10.41 -7.99 0.42
CA PRO A 82 9.61 -8.96 1.17
C PRO A 82 8.73 -8.33 2.25
N GLY A 83 9.07 -7.13 2.72
CA GLY A 83 8.31 -6.45 3.78
C GLY A 83 6.82 -6.28 3.45
N TYR A 84 6.47 -5.95 2.21
CA TYR A 84 5.07 -5.78 1.83
C TYR A 84 4.32 -7.12 1.74
N VAL A 85 4.99 -8.18 1.25
CA VAL A 85 4.46 -9.56 1.28
C VAL A 85 4.22 -10.04 2.71
N ILE A 86 5.19 -9.80 3.60
CA ILE A 86 5.11 -10.19 5.01
C ILE A 86 3.97 -9.44 5.69
N ALA A 87 3.88 -8.11 5.51
CA ALA A 87 2.80 -7.31 6.08
C ALA A 87 1.42 -7.78 5.57
N GLY A 88 1.30 -8.03 4.26
CA GLY A 88 0.09 -8.58 3.66
C GLY A 88 -0.29 -9.95 4.25
N ASN A 89 0.68 -10.84 4.46
CA ASN A 89 0.44 -12.16 5.08
C ASN A 89 0.01 -12.04 6.55
N ILE A 90 0.56 -11.10 7.31
CA ILE A 90 0.12 -10.81 8.68
C ILE A 90 -1.34 -10.34 8.68
N VAL A 91 -1.67 -9.37 7.84
CA VAL A 91 -3.06 -8.87 7.71
C VAL A 91 -4.00 -10.00 7.29
N ARG A 92 -3.59 -10.84 6.34
CA ARG A 92 -4.36 -12.00 5.90
C ARG A 92 -4.58 -13.00 7.03
N ALA A 93 -3.56 -13.31 7.81
CA ALA A 93 -3.66 -14.24 8.93
C ALA A 93 -4.62 -13.73 10.02
N VAL A 94 -4.64 -12.41 10.26
CA VAL A 94 -5.52 -11.79 11.26
C VAL A 94 -6.97 -11.63 10.77
N THR A 95 -7.16 -11.28 9.50
CA THR A 95 -8.49 -10.91 8.96
C THR A 95 -9.18 -12.02 8.17
N GLY A 96 -8.44 -13.02 7.69
CA GLY A 96 -8.95 -14.06 6.79
C GLY A 96 -9.24 -13.59 5.37
N PHE A 97 -8.92 -12.33 5.01
CA PHE A 97 -9.21 -11.80 3.68
C PHE A 97 -8.33 -12.38 2.57
N THR A 98 -8.75 -12.15 1.32
CA THR A 98 -7.95 -12.52 0.14
C THR A 98 -6.64 -11.74 0.10
N PRO A 99 -5.59 -12.23 -0.58
CA PRO A 99 -4.33 -11.50 -0.74
C PRO A 99 -4.52 -10.08 -1.28
N ARG A 100 -5.46 -9.90 -2.23
CA ARG A 100 -5.80 -8.60 -2.83
C ARG A 100 -6.23 -7.58 -1.78
N ILE A 101 -7.18 -7.93 -0.93
CA ILE A 101 -7.68 -7.01 0.12
C ILE A 101 -6.65 -6.84 1.23
N SER A 102 -5.95 -7.92 1.59
CA SER A 102 -4.94 -7.90 2.65
C SER A 102 -3.79 -6.95 2.31
N LEU A 103 -3.36 -6.91 1.05
CA LEU A 103 -2.33 -5.96 0.58
C LEU A 103 -2.82 -4.51 0.64
N LEU A 104 -4.04 -4.23 0.18
CA LEU A 104 -4.60 -2.87 0.26
C LEU A 104 -4.71 -2.37 1.71
N LEU A 105 -5.11 -3.23 2.62
CA LEU A 105 -5.13 -2.93 4.06
C LEU A 105 -3.72 -2.74 4.62
N ALA A 106 -2.76 -3.60 4.23
CA ALA A 106 -1.37 -3.46 4.63
C ALA A 106 -0.78 -2.13 4.15
N ALA A 107 -1.09 -1.69 2.92
CA ALA A 107 -0.68 -0.40 2.39
C ALA A 107 -1.29 0.77 3.18
N ALA A 108 -2.58 0.69 3.50
CA ALA A 108 -3.23 1.70 4.35
C ALA A 108 -2.57 1.77 5.73
N LEU A 109 -2.36 0.64 6.40
CA LEU A 109 -1.69 0.59 7.70
C LEU A 109 -0.25 1.12 7.63
N ALA A 110 0.49 0.80 6.58
CA ALA A 110 1.84 1.31 6.36
C ALA A 110 1.84 2.83 6.15
N ALA A 111 0.87 3.37 5.40
CA ALA A 111 0.70 4.81 5.23
C ALA A 111 0.45 5.49 6.58
N TRP A 112 -0.44 4.93 7.41
CA TRP A 112 -0.66 5.44 8.77
C TRP A 112 0.60 5.35 9.63
N GLY A 113 1.32 4.23 9.54
CA GLY A 113 2.58 3.99 10.24
C GLY A 113 3.72 4.91 9.81
N PHE A 114 3.70 5.43 8.58
CA PHE A 114 4.65 6.43 8.08
C PHE A 114 4.24 7.85 8.48
N TRP A 115 3.00 8.24 8.16
CA TRP A 115 2.53 9.60 8.36
C TRP A 115 2.41 9.97 9.84
N SER A 116 2.00 9.04 10.70
CA SER A 116 1.78 9.39 12.11
C SER A 116 3.09 9.78 12.83
N PRO A 117 4.18 8.99 12.76
CA PRO A 117 5.46 9.39 13.33
C PRO A 117 6.06 10.63 12.67
N LEU A 118 5.93 10.78 11.34
CA LEU A 118 6.46 11.94 10.63
C LEU A 118 5.79 13.24 11.11
N LEU A 119 4.46 13.25 11.24
CA LEU A 119 3.74 14.43 11.74
C LEU A 119 4.07 14.72 13.20
N LEU A 120 4.19 13.70 14.04
CA LEU A 120 4.65 13.88 15.43
C LEU A 120 6.09 14.43 15.48
N PHE A 121 6.96 13.99 14.58
CA PHE A 121 8.31 14.52 14.44
C PHE A 121 8.28 15.99 14.04
N LEU A 122 7.52 16.37 13.01
CA LEU A 122 7.39 17.77 12.59
C LEU A 122 6.81 18.67 13.70
N GLN A 123 5.83 18.17 14.46
CA GLN A 123 5.29 18.87 15.64
C GLN A 123 6.35 19.09 16.72
N ARG A 124 7.17 18.06 17.00
CA ARG A 124 8.27 18.18 17.97
C ARG A 124 9.30 19.23 17.55
N TRP A 125 9.49 19.39 16.25
CA TRP A 125 10.39 20.39 15.65
C TRP A 125 9.72 21.76 15.44
N LYS A 126 8.51 21.96 15.97
CA LYS A 126 7.76 23.23 15.95
C LYS A 126 7.45 23.75 14.53
N PHE A 127 7.36 22.86 13.54
CA PHE A 127 6.80 23.25 12.24
C PHE A 127 5.35 23.68 12.40
N SER A 128 4.96 24.76 11.72
CA SER A 128 3.58 25.23 11.75
C SER A 128 2.62 24.17 11.18
N PRO A 129 1.35 24.13 11.60
CA PRO A 129 0.36 23.20 11.02
C PRO A 129 0.24 23.34 9.50
N ILE A 130 0.34 24.56 8.97
CA ILE A 130 0.31 24.82 7.52
C ILE A 130 1.50 24.17 6.82
N SER A 131 2.70 24.30 7.40
CA SER A 131 3.92 23.67 6.88
C SER A 131 3.84 22.14 6.90
N GLN A 132 3.18 21.56 7.91
CA GLN A 132 2.96 20.12 7.99
C GLN A 132 1.99 19.64 6.91
N SER A 133 0.92 20.40 6.62
CA SER A 133 -0.05 20.06 5.58
C SER A 133 0.55 20.07 4.17
N ILE A 134 1.51 20.94 3.88
CA ILE A 134 2.21 20.97 2.58
C ILE A 134 3.01 19.68 2.34
N VAL A 135 3.54 19.05 3.39
CA VAL A 135 4.31 17.79 3.25
C VAL A 135 3.41 16.59 2.87
N ILE A 136 2.10 16.71 3.09
CA ILE A 136 1.13 15.64 2.83
C ILE A 136 0.53 15.73 1.41
N LEU A 137 0.48 16.94 0.83
CA LEU A 137 -0.07 17.22 -0.51
C LEU A 137 0.96 16.97 -1.61
#